data_AF-A0A820NBU0-F1
#
_entry.id   AF-A0A820NBU0-F1
#
_cell.length_a   1.000
_cell.length_b   1.000
_cell.length_c   1.000
_cell.angle_alpha   90.00
_cell.angle_beta   90.00
_cell.angle_gamma   90.00
#
_symmetry.space_group_name_H-M   'P 1'
#
loop_
_entity.id
_entity.type
_entity.pdbx_description
1 polymer ?
#
loop_
_entity_poly.entity_id
_entity_poly.type
_entity_poly.pdbx_seq_one_letter_code
_entity_poly.pdbx_strand_id
1 'polypeptide(L)' 'TTITGRLSSSNPIFRRPRGDSGYYYYYQAIQVTVSTSGRYSFISTDAMDSFGCLYSDSVDPSYPSQNLITTDDDGA' A
#
# COMPACT_ATOMS: atom_id res chain seq x y z
N THR A 1 0.94 -14.07 -9.93
CA THR A 1 -0.24 -13.34 -10.47
C THR A 1 0.14 -11.89 -10.65
N THR A 2 -0.29 -11.28 -11.75
CA THR A 2 -0.08 -9.84 -11.99
C THR A 2 -1.40 -9.11 -11.81
N ILE A 3 -1.38 -8.00 -11.10
CA ILE A 3 -2.53 -7.12 -10.89
C ILE A 3 -2.18 -5.77 -11.50
N THR A 4 -3.06 -5.25 -12.36
CA THR A 4 -2.88 -3.95 -13.00
C THR A 4 -3.88 -2.95 -12.42
N GLY A 5 -3.42 -1.72 -12.20
CA GLY A 5 -4.22 -0.62 -11.70
C GLY A 5 -3.76 0.70 -12.28
N ARG A 6 -4.52 1.77 -12.05
CA ARG A 6 -4.13 3.13 -12.42
C ARG A 6 -4.31 4.03 -11.21
N LEU A 7 -3.20 4.58 -10.73
CA LEU A 7 -3.19 5.66 -9.76
C LEU A 7 -3.43 6.99 -10.48
N SER A 8 -4.30 7.83 -9.92
CA SER A 8 -4.68 9.13 -10.46
C SER A 8 -5.24 10.03 -9.36
N SER A 9 -5.47 11.31 -9.69
CA SER A 9 -6.02 12.28 -8.74
C SER A 9 -7.48 12.06 -8.37
N SER A 10 -8.18 11.10 -8.98
CA SER A 10 -9.52 10.67 -8.56
C SER A 10 -9.51 9.56 -7.53
N ASN A 11 -8.34 8.99 -7.23
CA ASN A 11 -8.20 7.98 -6.20
C ASN A 11 -8.37 8.59 -4.79
N PRO A 12 -8.74 7.79 -3.79
CA PRO A 12 -8.77 8.26 -2.42
C PRO A 12 -7.37 8.69 -1.96
N ILE A 13 -7.33 9.60 -0.99
CA ILE A 13 -6.12 10.04 -0.34
C ILE A 13 -6.08 9.55 1.10
N PHE A 14 -4.89 9.35 1.63
CA PHE A 14 -4.70 9.05 3.05
C PHE A 14 -3.35 9.55 3.54
N ARG A 15 -3.19 9.67 4.86
CA ARG A 15 -1.90 9.97 5.48
C ARG A 15 -1.11 8.67 5.57
N ARG A 16 -0.16 8.43 4.66
CA ARG A 16 0.62 7.19 4.67
C ARG A 16 1.38 7.02 5.99
N PRO A 17 1.52 5.80 6.53
CA PRO A 17 2.44 5.52 7.63
C PRO A 17 3.86 5.98 7.26
N ARG A 18 4.60 6.53 8.24
CA ARG A 18 5.99 7.02 8.05
C ARG A 18 6.18 8.15 7.03
N GLY A 19 5.09 8.72 6.48
CA GLY A 19 5.16 9.92 5.67
C GLY A 19 5.27 11.20 6.49
N ASP A 20 5.62 12.29 5.81
CA ASP A 20 5.68 13.62 6.42
C ASP A 20 4.35 14.02 7.06
N SER A 21 4.43 14.55 8.28
CA SER A 21 3.25 15.02 9.01
C SER A 21 2.55 16.13 8.23
N GLY A 22 1.25 15.95 7.99
CA GLY A 22 0.41 16.95 7.32
C GLY A 22 0.17 16.71 5.83
N TYR A 23 0.84 15.72 5.22
CA TYR A 23 0.63 15.38 3.81
C TYR A 23 -0.31 14.19 3.62
N TYR A 24 -1.12 14.27 2.56
CA TYR A 24 -2.01 13.22 2.12
C TYR A 24 -1.59 12.78 0.72
N TYR A 25 -1.60 11.47 0.49
CA TYR A 25 -1.13 10.85 -0.74
C TYR A 25 -2.25 10.05 -1.38
N TYR A 26 -2.39 10.16 -2.71
CA TYR A 26 -3.27 9.30 -3.49
C TYR A 26 -2.80 7.85 -3.34
N TYR A 27 -3.75 6.92 -3.18
CA TYR A 27 -3.42 5.51 -3.07
C TYR A 27 -4.39 4.61 -3.84
N GLN A 28 -3.92 3.40 -4.11
CA GLN A 28 -4.74 2.29 -4.56
C GLN A 28 -4.60 1.15 -3.56
N ALA A 29 -5.72 0.60 -3.11
CA ALA A 29 -5.73 -0.61 -2.30
C ALA A 29 -5.99 -1.83 -3.20
N ILE A 30 -5.17 -2.87 -3.02
CA ILE A 30 -5.29 -4.14 -3.74
C ILE A 30 -5.46 -5.24 -2.71
N GLN A 31 -6.59 -5.95 -2.77
CA GLN A 31 -6.84 -7.07 -1.87
C GLN A 31 -6.06 -8.31 -2.33
N VAL A 32 -5.37 -8.94 -1.39
CA VAL A 32 -4.67 -10.21 -1.61
C VAL A 32 -5.21 -11.23 -0.62
N THR A 33 -5.69 -12.38 -1.12
CA THR A 33 -6.14 -13.49 -0.29
C THR A 33 -5.09 -14.59 -0.28
N VAL A 34 -4.50 -14.87 0.88
CA VAL A 34 -3.51 -15.93 1.07
C VAL A 34 -4.21 -17.18 1.59
N SER A 35 -4.38 -18.20 0.73
CA SER A 35 -5.00 -19.48 1.09
C SER A 35 -3.98 -20.57 1.48
N THR A 36 -2.69 -20.30 1.31
CA THR A 36 -1.62 -21.27 1.56
C THR A 36 -0.49 -20.58 2.30
N SER A 37 -0.06 -21.15 3.42
CA SER A 37 1.07 -20.60 4.19
C SER A 37 2.36 -20.72 3.39
N GLY A 38 3.13 -19.63 3.33
CA GLY A 38 4.38 -19.59 2.60
C GLY A 38 4.97 -18.19 2.55
N ARG A 39 6.11 -18.06 1.88
CA ARG A 39 6.75 -16.76 1.63
C ARG A 39 6.28 -16.21 0.30
N TYR A 40 5.83 -14.96 0.31
CA TYR A 40 5.38 -14.23 -0.87
C TYR A 40 6.26 -13.01 -1.09
N SER A 41 6.42 -12.62 -2.36
CA SER A 41 7.11 -11.41 -2.76
C SER A 41 6.15 -10.58 -3.60
N PHE A 42 6.02 -9.31 -3.24
CA PHE A 42 5.27 -8.31 -4.00
C PHE A 42 6.27 -7.37 -4.65
N ILE A 43 6.07 -7.08 -5.93
CA ILE A 43 6.96 -6.24 -6.73
C ILE A 43 6.07 -5.26 -7.47
N SER A 44 6.35 -3.96 -7.30
CA SER A 44 5.76 -2.90 -8.11
C SER A 44 6.66 -2.66 -9.32
N THR A 45 6.10 -2.67 -10.52
CA THR A 45 6.82 -2.35 -11.76
C THR A 45 6.15 -1.13 -12.39
N ASP A 46 6.38 0.04 -11.81
CA ASP A 46 5.88 1.32 -12.30
C ASP A 46 7.07 2.28 -12.52
N ALA A 47 6.88 3.31 -13.34
CA ALA A 47 7.86 4.38 -13.52
C ALA A 47 7.86 5.34 -12.33
N MET A 48 6.79 5.36 -11.55
CA MET A 48 6.69 6.13 -10.31
C MET A 48 7.32 5.35 -9.15
N ASP A 49 8.19 6.02 -8.39
CA ASP A 49 8.65 5.54 -7.10
C ASP A 49 7.45 5.48 -6.12
N SER A 50 7.19 4.29 -5.58
CA SER A 50 5.96 3.97 -4.87
C SER A 50 6.23 3.44 -3.47
N PHE A 51 5.50 3.98 -2.50
CA PHE A 51 5.50 3.49 -1.12
C PHE A 51 4.41 2.43 -0.93
N GLY A 52 4.82 1.22 -0.59
CA GLY A 52 3.96 0.08 -0.32
C GLY A 52 3.63 -0.07 1.17
N CYS A 53 2.37 -0.41 1.46
CA CYS A 53 1.93 -0.83 2.80
C CYS A 53 1.22 -2.18 2.68
N LEU A 54 1.49 -3.09 3.62
CA LEU A 54 0.77 -4.34 3.75
C LEU A 54 -0.04 -4.33 5.04
N TYR A 55 -1.33 -4.63 4.94
CA TYR A 55 -2.26 -4.66 6.06
C TYR A 55 -2.85 -6.06 6.27
N SER A 56 -3.10 -6.43 7.53
CA SER A 56 -3.93 -7.58 7.91
C SER A 56 -5.39 -7.13 7.89
N ASP A 57 -6.18 -7.53 6.88
CA ASP A 57 -7.55 -7.05 6.62
C ASP A 57 -7.62 -5.73 5.83
N SER A 58 -8.80 -5.08 5.87
CA SER A 58 -9.10 -3.86 5.12
C SER A 58 -8.31 -2.65 5.61
N VAL A 59 -7.91 -1.79 4.67
CA VAL A 59 -7.31 -0.49 4.97
C VAL A 59 -8.38 0.50 5.42
N ASP A 60 -8.18 1.15 6.56
CA ASP A 60 -8.94 2.33 6.98
C ASP A 60 -8.06 3.60 6.84
N PRO A 61 -8.35 4.48 5.85
CA PRO A 61 -7.60 5.73 5.64
C PRO A 61 -7.61 6.69 6.85
N SER A 62 -8.59 6.56 7.74
CA SER A 62 -8.72 7.38 8.95
C SER A 62 -7.76 6.92 10.04
N TYR A 63 -7.37 5.64 10.02
CA TYR A 63 -6.44 5.02 10.98
C TYR A 63 -5.32 4.24 10.26
N PRO A 64 -4.38 4.93 9.59
CA PRO A 64 -3.37 4.30 8.71
C PRO A 64 -2.42 3.32 9.40
N SER A 65 -2.30 3.38 10.73
CA SER A 65 -1.47 2.46 11.51
C SER A 65 -2.24 1.22 11.99
N GLN A 66 -3.58 1.24 11.93
CA GLN A 66 -4.38 0.09 12.30
C GLN A 66 -4.12 -1.03 11.28
N ASN A 67 -3.93 -2.26 11.77
CA ASN A 67 -3.72 -3.45 10.96
C ASN A 67 -2.46 -3.44 10.07
N LEU A 68 -1.55 -2.47 10.22
CA LEU A 68 -0.34 -2.39 9.42
C LEU A 68 0.64 -3.51 9.80
N ILE A 69 0.99 -4.36 8.84
CA ILE A 69 1.98 -5.44 9.00
C ILE A 69 3.38 -4.89 8.72
N THR A 70 3.57 -4.26 7.56
CA THR A 70 4.86 -3.72 7.14
C THR A 70 4.69 -2.64 6.07
N THR A 71 5.74 -1.87 5.84
CA THR A 71 5.87 -0.88 4.77
C THR A 71 7.20 -1.04 4.08
N ASP A 72 7.26 -0.70 2.80
CA ASP A 72 8.50 -0.69 2.03
C ASP A 72 8.39 0.37 0.93
N ASP A 73 9.45 1.12 0.70
CA ASP A 73 9.50 2.26 -0.22
C ASP A 73 10.64 2.22 -1.22
N ASP A 74 11.24 1.04 -1.40
CA ASP A 74 12.31 0.69 -2.35
C ASP A 74 13.76 0.65 -1.82
N GLY A 75 14.00 0.96 -0.53
CA GLY A 75 15.22 0.59 0.18
C GLY A 75 15.55 1.41 1.43
N ALA A 76 16.00 0.69 2.47
CA ALA A 76 16.56 1.10 3.78
C ALA A 76 16.68 2.60 4.16
#